data_AF-W0RLY2-F1
#
_entry.id   AF-W0RLY2-F1
#
_cell.length_a   1.000
_cell.length_b   1.000
_cell.length_c   1.000
_cell.angle_alpha   90.00
_cell.angle_beta   90.00
_cell.angle_gamma   90.00
#
_symmetry.space_group_name_H-M   'P 1'
#
loop_
_entity.id
_entity.type
_entity.pdbx_description
1 polymer ?
#
loop_
_entity_poly.entity_id
_entity_poly.type
_entity_poly.pdbx_seq_one_letter_code
_entity_poly.pdbx_strand_id
1 'polypeptide(L)'
;MTERGDRLDAAEARDAWDRAADAYAAGQASGRDYYRLRFFGPAQVALCGDVSGQRLLDVGCGSGYFAREMARAGARAWRPSISHRA
;
A
#
# COMPACT_ATOMS: atom_id res chain seq x y z
N MET A 1 -0.08 -30.37 21.11
CA MET A 1 -1.37 -29.89 20.57
C MET A 1 -1.24 -28.38 20.43
N THR A 2 -1.02 -27.87 19.23
CA THR A 2 -0.70 -26.45 19.01
C THR A 2 -2.02 -25.66 18.95
N GLU A 3 -2.37 -24.92 20.00
CA GLU A 3 -3.39 -23.87 19.88
C GLU A 3 -2.80 -22.72 19.05
N ARG A 4 -3.15 -22.67 17.77
CA ARG A 4 -3.01 -21.46 16.95
C ARG A 4 -4.14 -20.52 17.36
N GLY A 5 -3.84 -19.58 18.25
CA GLY A 5 -4.72 -18.44 18.51
C GLY A 5 -5.05 -17.68 17.23
N ASP A 6 -6.33 -17.33 17.11
CA ASP A 6 -7.00 -16.33 16.27
C ASP A 6 -6.14 -15.71 15.15
N ARG A 7 -6.00 -16.43 14.02
CA ARG A 7 -5.44 -15.87 12.79
C ARG A 7 -6.58 -15.49 11.88
N LEU A 8 -6.70 -14.19 11.60
CA LEU A 8 -7.57 -13.70 10.53
C LEU A 8 -7.25 -14.45 9.24
N ASP A 9 -8.27 -15.01 8.62
CA ASP A 9 -8.14 -15.60 7.30
C ASP A 9 -8.16 -14.51 6.20
N ALA A 10 -7.96 -14.93 4.95
CA ALA A 10 -7.87 -14.01 3.82
C ALA A 10 -9.20 -13.37 3.43
N ALA A 11 -10.34 -13.91 3.87
CA ALA A 11 -11.66 -13.31 3.68
C ALA A 11 -11.92 -12.28 4.78
N GLU A 12 -11.64 -12.63 6.04
CA GLU A 12 -11.80 -11.73 7.18
C GLU A 12 -10.92 -10.48 7.07
N ALA A 13 -9.66 -10.64 6.64
CA ALA A 13 -8.76 -9.52 6.39
C ALA A 13 -9.28 -8.61 5.26
N ARG A 14 -9.94 -9.20 4.25
CA ARG A 14 -10.49 -8.48 3.10
C ARG A 14 -11.72 -7.68 3.49
N ASP A 15 -12.63 -8.29 4.22
CA ASP A 15 -13.83 -7.62 4.75
C ASP A 15 -13.46 -6.48 5.69
N ALA A 16 -12.43 -6.65 6.52
CA ALA A 16 -11.91 -5.58 7.38
C ALA A 16 -11.40 -4.39 6.55
N TRP A 17 -10.63 -4.65 5.49
CA TRP A 17 -10.13 -3.60 4.61
C TRP A 17 -11.22 -2.97 3.74
N ASP A 18 -12.19 -3.74 3.25
CA ASP A 18 -13.34 -3.23 2.51
C ASP A 18 -14.15 -2.25 3.37
N ARG A 19 -14.34 -2.54 4.66
CA ARG A 19 -15.01 -1.61 5.60
C ARG A 19 -14.21 -0.33 5.87
N ALA A 20 -12.88 -0.41 5.86
CA ALA A 20 -12.00 0.72 6.17
C ALA A 20 -11.64 1.58 4.94
N ALA A 21 -11.84 1.06 3.73
CA ALA A 21 -11.29 1.62 2.49
C ALA A 21 -11.63 3.10 2.26
N ASP A 22 -12.91 3.46 2.39
CA ASP A 22 -13.37 4.83 2.12
C ASP A 22 -12.76 5.85 3.11
N ALA A 23 -12.75 5.50 4.40
CA ALA A 23 -12.16 6.34 5.44
C ALA A 23 -10.63 6.45 5.27
N TYR A 24 -9.98 5.35 4.92
CA TYR A 24 -8.54 5.32 4.64
C TYR A 24 -8.19 6.19 3.42
N ALA A 25 -8.94 6.08 2.33
CA ALA A 25 -8.76 6.89 1.12
C ALA A 25 -8.96 8.38 1.42
N ALA A 26 -10.02 8.75 2.13
CA ALA A 26 -10.27 10.13 2.56
C ALA A 26 -9.14 10.67 3.44
N GLY A 27 -8.67 9.87 4.41
CA GLY A 27 -7.54 10.21 5.27
C GLY A 27 -6.27 10.47 4.46
N GLN A 28 -5.94 9.62 3.50
CA GLN A 28 -4.77 9.82 2.64
C GLN A 28 -4.89 10.99 1.66
N ALA A 29 -6.10 11.29 1.18
CA ALA A 29 -6.38 12.42 0.30
C ALA A 29 -6.37 13.77 1.04
N SER A 30 -6.52 13.77 2.37
CA SER A 30 -6.55 14.99 3.18
C SER A 30 -5.26 15.82 3.15
N GLY A 31 -4.14 15.23 2.71
CA GLY A 31 -2.82 15.86 2.76
C GLY A 31 -2.20 15.92 4.16
N ARG A 32 -2.85 15.36 5.18
CA ARG A 32 -2.42 15.40 6.59
C ARG A 32 -1.62 14.18 7.04
N ASP A 33 -1.41 13.21 6.14
CA ASP A 33 -0.56 12.05 6.38
C ASP A 33 0.92 12.44 6.29
N TYR A 34 1.40 13.20 7.28
CA TYR A 34 2.76 13.72 7.32
C TYR A 34 3.78 12.60 7.48
N TYR A 35 3.42 11.50 8.16
CA TYR A 35 4.29 10.35 8.31
C TYR A 35 4.66 9.76 6.95
N ARG A 36 3.66 9.49 6.08
CA ARG A 36 3.92 9.03 4.71
C ARG A 36 4.56 10.11 3.86
N LEU A 37 4.08 11.35 3.91
CA LEU A 37 4.50 12.40 2.97
C LEU A 37 5.87 13.02 3.29
N ARG A 38 6.33 12.98 4.54
CA ARG A 38 7.54 13.70 4.98
C ARG A 38 8.64 12.79 5.51
N PHE A 39 8.31 11.58 5.95
CA PHE A 39 9.30 10.69 6.57
C PHE A 39 9.35 9.34 5.85
N PHE A 40 8.33 8.50 6.06
CA PHE A 40 8.37 7.10 5.65
C PHE A 40 8.34 6.92 4.14
N GLY A 41 7.49 7.64 3.42
CA GLY A 41 7.38 7.54 1.95
C GLY A 41 8.69 7.90 1.23
N PRO A 42 9.27 9.10 1.48
CA PRO A 42 10.57 9.46 0.88
C PRO A 42 11.68 8.48 1.22
N ALA A 43 11.76 8.01 2.48
CA ALA A 43 12.77 7.03 2.89
C ALA A 43 12.58 5.69 2.16
N GLN A 44 11.34 5.21 2.03
CA GLN A 44 11.02 3.97 1.33
C GLN A 44 11.37 4.07 -0.16
N VAL A 45 11.07 5.20 -0.81
CA VAL A 45 11.45 5.43 -2.21
C VAL A 45 12.97 5.45 -2.37
N ALA A 46 13.69 6.13 -1.48
CA ALA A 46 15.14 6.23 -1.54
C ALA A 46 15.83 4.86 -1.35
N LEU A 47 15.29 4.01 -0.47
CA LEU A 47 15.80 2.66 -0.24
C LEU A 47 15.70 1.75 -1.46
N CYS A 48 14.74 1.99 -2.36
CA CYS A 48 14.62 1.21 -3.60
C CYS A 48 15.69 1.55 -4.64
N GLY A 49 16.39 2.69 -4.51
CA GLY A 49 17.41 3.13 -5.47
C GLY A 49 16.84 3.46 -6.85
N ASP A 50 17.65 3.26 -7.89
CA ASP A 50 17.22 3.48 -9.28
C ASP A 50 16.32 2.33 -9.76
N VAL A 51 15.06 2.65 -10.02
CA VAL A 51 14.04 1.71 -10.49
C VAL A 51 13.64 1.95 -11.94
N SER A 52 14.37 2.80 -12.67
CA SER A 52 14.06 3.15 -14.05
C SER A 52 14.02 1.92 -14.97
N GLY A 53 12.92 1.76 -15.70
CA GLY A 53 12.70 0.62 -16.61
C GLY A 53 12.39 -0.72 -15.91
N GLN A 54 12.46 -0.78 -14.57
CA GLN A 54 12.19 -2.00 -13.82
C GLN A 54 10.69 -2.29 -13.71
N ARG A 55 10.34 -3.56 -13.49
CA ARG A 55 8.98 -3.99 -13.18
C ARG A 55 8.84 -4.15 -11.68
N LEU A 56 7.89 -3.43 -11.07
CA LEU A 56 7.68 -3.44 -9.63
C LEU A 56 6.30 -4.01 -9.28
N LEU A 57 6.24 -4.82 -8.23
CA LEU A 57 5.01 -5.34 -7.66
C LEU A 57 4.78 -4.69 -6.29
N ASP A 58 3.71 -3.90 -6.17
CA ASP A 58 3.30 -3.22 -4.94
C ASP A 58 2.18 -4.02 -4.27
N VAL A 59 2.52 -4.82 -3.25
CA VAL A 59 1.57 -5.66 -2.50
C VAL A 59 1.04 -4.89 -1.29
N GLY A 60 -0.27 -4.86 -1.09
CA GLY A 60 -0.87 -4.04 -0.03
C GLY A 60 -0.90 -2.55 -0.40
N CYS A 61 -1.03 -2.27 -1.69
CA CYS A 61 -0.81 -0.97 -2.29
C CYS A 61 -1.77 0.14 -1.83
N GLY A 62 -2.87 -0.19 -1.13
CA GLY A 62 -3.88 0.76 -0.65
C GLY A 62 -4.33 1.73 -1.74
N SER A 63 -4.39 3.03 -1.41
CA SER A 63 -4.74 4.11 -2.37
C SER A 63 -3.67 4.39 -3.44
N GLY A 64 -2.51 3.74 -3.39
CA GLY A 64 -1.51 3.74 -4.47
C GLY A 64 -0.44 4.79 -4.44
N TYR A 65 -0.17 5.34 -3.26
CA TYR A 65 0.93 6.27 -3.10
C TYR A 65 2.26 5.68 -3.59
N PHE A 66 2.66 4.52 -3.08
CA PHE A 66 4.00 3.99 -3.35
C PHE A 66 4.20 3.63 -4.82
N ALA A 67 3.29 2.88 -5.42
CA ALA A 67 3.35 2.61 -6.85
C ALA A 67 3.36 3.87 -7.74
N ARG A 68 2.67 4.96 -7.36
CA ARG A 68 2.77 6.24 -8.08
C ARG A 68 4.15 6.86 -7.96
N GLU A 69 4.77 6.84 -6.77
CA GLU A 69 6.13 7.35 -6.60
C GLU A 69 7.14 6.50 -7.41
N MET A 70 6.99 5.16 -7.41
CA MET A 70 7.82 4.27 -8.22
C MET A 70 7.63 4.51 -9.73
N ALA A 71 6.40 4.75 -10.17
CA ALA A 71 6.13 5.10 -11.57
C ALA A 71 6.75 6.44 -11.97
N ARG A 72 6.72 7.45 -11.09
CA ARG A 72 7.42 8.73 -11.29
C ARG A 72 8.94 8.54 -11.35
N ALA A 73 9.47 7.57 -10.63
CA ALA A 73 10.89 7.18 -10.69
C ALA A 73 11.25 6.30 -11.91
N GLY A 74 10.30 6.06 -12.83
CA GLY A 74 10.54 5.37 -14.10
C GLY A 74 10.26 3.87 -14.09
N ALA A 75 9.74 3.31 -13.00
CA ALA A 75 9.33 1.90 -12.95
C ALA A 75 7.96 1.66 -13.61
N ARG A 76 7.74 0.42 -14.07
CA ARG A 76 6.42 -0.10 -14.44
C ARG A 76 5.82 -0.83 -13.24
N ALA A 77 4.97 -0.14 -12.48
CA ALA A 77 4.37 -0.67 -11.25
C ALA A 77 3.06 -1.43 -11.52
N TRP A 78 2.93 -2.63 -10.95
CA TRP A 78 1.70 -3.42 -10.86
C TRP A 78 1.20 -3.47 -9.42
N ARG A 79 -0.13 -3.43 -9.23
CA ARG A 79 -0.77 -3.15 -7.94
C ARG A 79 -1.94 -4.10 -7.66
N PRO A 80 -1.69 -5.37 -7.32
CA PRO A 80 -2.76 -6.27 -6.91
C PRO A 80 -3.33 -5.83 -5.54
N SER A 81 -4.65 -5.79 -5.43
CA SER A 81 -5.36 -5.54 -4.17
C SER A 81 -6.19 -6.75 -3.77
N ILE A 82 -6.23 -7.03 -2.48
CA ILE A 82 -7.20 -7.97 -1.92
C ILE A 82 -8.59 -7.34 -1.77
N SER A 83 -8.66 -6.04 -1.46
CA SER A 83 -9.89 -5.29 -1.24
C SER A 83 -10.53 -4.88 -2.57
N HIS A 84 -11.85 -4.97 -2.65
CA HIS A 84 -12.64 -4.53 -3.81
C HIS A 84 -12.81 -3.00 -3.88
N ARG A 85 -12.37 -2.27 -2.84
CA ARG A 85 -12.57 -0.82 -2.67
C ARG A 85 -11.25 -0.04 -2.62
N ALA A 86 -10.15 -0.67 -3.03
CA ALA A 86 -8.81 -0.08 -3.01
C ALA A 86 -8.52 0.88 -4.18
#